data_AF-A8F572-F1
#
_entry.id   AF-A8F572-F1
#
_cell.length_a   1.000
_cell.length_b   1.000
_cell.length_c   1.000
_cell.angle_alpha   90.00
_cell.angle_beta   90.00
_cell.angle_gamma   90.00
#
_symmetry.space_group_name_H-M   'P 1'
#
loop_
_entity.id
_entity.type
_entity.pdbx_description
1 polymer ?
#
loop_
_entity_poly.entity_id
_entity_poly.type
_entity_poly.pdbx_seq_one_letter_code
_entity_poly.pdbx_strand_id
1 'polypeptide(L)'
;MGFTWKILFYVGVFSLLHFGYELTGWAALIPFFGVDESVFEHLKMGFFSYFLTSTFEYFLIKKKNKGGNFWFSRILSNISIPWLILTIWYILPAIFGKIESVAIELIWAFFVVFLSAFFGITFEKTVEQAKPRMTAQITVLIVFLVCVFFFVRFSFSKPWIDVFIDPHTI
;
A
#
# COMPACT_ATOMS: atom_id res chain seq x y z
N MET A 1 -2.64 21.06 3.89
CA MET A 1 -3.68 20.09 4.33
C MET A 1 -3.06 19.25 5.44
N GLY A 2 -3.80 18.94 6.51
CA GLY A 2 -3.22 18.32 7.71
C GLY A 2 -2.64 16.92 7.47
N PHE A 3 -1.83 16.42 8.39
CA PHE A 3 -1.29 15.05 8.34
C PHE A 3 -2.40 13.99 8.52
N THR A 4 -3.38 14.29 9.38
CA THR A 4 -4.42 13.36 9.82
C THR A 4 -5.39 12.93 8.73
N TRP A 5 -5.84 13.84 7.86
CA TRP A 5 -6.84 13.48 6.84
C TRP A 5 -6.29 12.45 5.85
N LYS A 6 -4.99 12.55 5.49
CA LYS A 6 -4.38 11.67 4.50
C LYS A 6 -4.25 10.25 5.05
N ILE A 7 -3.95 10.10 6.35
CA ILE A 7 -3.97 8.81 7.04
C ILE A 7 -5.38 8.23 7.04
N LEU A 8 -6.38 8.99 7.49
CA LEU A 8 -7.76 8.49 7.55
C LEU A 8 -8.29 8.10 6.16
N PHE A 9 -7.98 8.90 5.14
CA PHE A 9 -8.34 8.58 3.76
C PHE A 9 -7.63 7.32 3.26
N TYR A 10 -6.34 7.17 3.52
CA TYR A 10 -5.59 5.97 3.16
C TYR A 10 -6.16 4.71 3.84
N VAL A 11 -6.42 4.76 5.15
CA VAL A 11 -7.04 3.65 5.89
C VAL A 11 -8.41 3.32 5.32
N GLY A 12 -9.24 4.33 5.03
CA GLY A 12 -10.57 4.14 4.45
C GLY A 12 -10.52 3.51 3.05
N VAL A 13 -9.60 3.96 2.19
CA VAL A 13 -9.40 3.34 0.87
C VAL A 13 -8.87 1.91 1.00
N PHE A 14 -7.96 1.66 1.94
CA PHE A 14 -7.46 0.30 2.22
C PHE A 14 -8.61 -0.64 2.62
N SER A 15 -9.46 -0.23 3.56
CA SER A 15 -10.62 -1.02 3.95
C SER A 15 -11.60 -1.23 2.79
N LEU A 16 -11.80 -0.23 1.92
CA LEU A 16 -12.61 -0.39 0.72
C LEU A 16 -12.02 -1.43 -0.23
N LEU A 17 -10.71 -1.37 -0.48
CA LEU A 17 -10.02 -2.35 -1.34
C LEU A 17 -10.03 -3.76 -0.73
N HIS A 18 -10.07 -3.87 0.60
CA HIS A 18 -10.18 -5.13 1.32
C HIS A 18 -11.53 -5.81 1.07
N PHE A 19 -12.62 -5.14 1.40
CA PHE A 19 -13.94 -5.78 1.38
C PHE A 19 -14.66 -5.69 0.04
N GLY A 20 -14.24 -4.81 -0.88
CA GLY A 20 -15.04 -4.52 -2.07
C GLY A 20 -15.20 -5.69 -3.05
N TYR A 21 -14.20 -6.56 -3.19
CA TYR A 21 -14.36 -7.77 -4.02
C TYR A 21 -15.24 -8.81 -3.32
N GLU A 22 -14.99 -9.08 -2.04
CA GLU A 22 -15.81 -10.00 -1.23
C GLU A 22 -17.30 -9.64 -1.27
N LEU A 23 -17.62 -8.34 -1.17
CA LEU A 23 -19.00 -7.85 -1.16
C LEU A 23 -19.71 -7.90 -2.53
N THR A 24 -18.97 -7.88 -3.64
CA THR A 24 -19.55 -7.73 -4.98
C THR A 24 -19.36 -8.93 -5.90
N GLY A 25 -18.29 -9.71 -5.71
CA GLY A 25 -17.88 -10.79 -6.59
C GLY A 25 -17.46 -10.34 -8.00
N TRP A 26 -17.24 -9.04 -8.22
CA TRP A 26 -16.97 -8.51 -9.56
C TRP A 26 -15.54 -8.80 -10.00
N ALA A 27 -15.38 -9.61 -11.05
CA ALA A 27 -14.07 -9.97 -11.60
C ALA A 27 -13.20 -8.76 -12.01
N ALA A 28 -13.81 -7.62 -12.37
CA ALA A 28 -13.09 -6.39 -12.69
C ALA A 28 -12.32 -5.78 -11.50
N LEU A 29 -12.65 -6.16 -10.26
CA LEU A 29 -12.01 -5.65 -9.05
C LEU A 29 -10.76 -6.44 -8.65
N ILE A 30 -10.61 -7.69 -9.09
CA ILE A 30 -9.49 -8.59 -8.78
C ILE A 30 -8.11 -7.92 -8.87
N PRO A 31 -7.81 -7.08 -9.88
CA PRO A 31 -6.48 -6.45 -9.99
C PRO A 31 -6.09 -5.51 -8.84
N PHE A 32 -7.07 -4.98 -8.10
CA PHE A 32 -6.85 -3.90 -7.12
C PHE A 32 -7.33 -4.27 -5.71
N PHE A 33 -8.33 -5.13 -5.60
CA PHE A 33 -8.99 -5.50 -4.35
C PHE A 33 -8.43 -6.81 -3.79
N GLY A 34 -8.50 -6.97 -2.47
CA GLY A 34 -8.17 -8.22 -1.80
C GLY A 34 -9.11 -9.34 -2.26
N VAL A 35 -8.57 -10.50 -2.61
CA VAL A 35 -9.36 -11.69 -2.98
C VAL A 35 -9.25 -12.84 -1.97
N ASP A 36 -8.30 -12.73 -1.05
CA ASP A 36 -8.09 -13.61 0.10
C ASP A 36 -7.24 -12.89 1.16
N GLU A 37 -6.93 -13.58 2.26
CA GLU A 37 -6.20 -13.03 3.41
C GLU A 37 -4.68 -13.17 3.30
N SER A 38 -4.13 -13.54 2.13
CA SER A 38 -2.69 -13.64 1.96
C SER A 38 -1.99 -12.30 2.18
N VAL A 39 -0.75 -12.34 2.67
CA VAL A 39 0.05 -11.13 2.91
C VAL A 39 0.23 -10.34 1.62
N PHE A 40 0.37 -11.02 0.48
CA PHE A 40 0.44 -10.40 -0.84
C PHE A 40 -0.76 -9.48 -1.14
N GLU A 41 -1.99 -9.91 -0.83
CA GLU A 41 -3.18 -9.08 -1.04
C GLU A 41 -3.11 -7.80 -0.18
N HIS A 42 -2.66 -7.92 1.06
CA HIS A 42 -2.42 -6.77 1.94
C HIS A 42 -1.36 -5.80 1.37
N LEU A 43 -0.27 -6.33 0.80
CA LEU A 43 0.75 -5.51 0.12
C LEU A 43 0.17 -4.76 -1.09
N LYS A 44 -0.62 -5.46 -1.91
CA LYS A 44 -1.30 -4.91 -3.09
C LYS A 44 -2.24 -3.79 -2.69
N MET A 45 -3.09 -4.03 -1.70
CA MET A 45 -4.04 -3.04 -1.20
C MET A 45 -3.33 -1.83 -0.61
N GLY A 46 -2.24 -2.02 0.15
CA GLY A 46 -1.41 -0.94 0.65
C GLY A 46 -0.84 -0.06 -0.47
N PHE A 47 -0.30 -0.70 -1.51
CA PHE A 47 0.23 -0.03 -2.69
C PHE A 47 -0.83 0.80 -3.43
N PHE A 48 -1.99 0.20 -3.77
CA PHE A 48 -3.03 0.90 -4.53
C PHE A 48 -3.74 1.95 -3.68
N SER A 49 -3.96 1.70 -2.40
CA SER A 49 -4.58 2.68 -1.50
C SER A 49 -3.74 3.93 -1.36
N TYR A 50 -2.41 3.78 -1.22
CA TYR A 50 -1.52 4.93 -1.10
C TYR A 50 -1.43 5.72 -2.41
N PHE A 51 -1.46 5.04 -3.55
CA PHE A 51 -1.46 5.67 -4.87
C PHE A 51 -2.76 6.45 -5.12
N LEU A 52 -3.92 5.85 -4.81
CA LEU A 52 -5.22 6.51 -4.91
C LEU A 52 -5.32 7.71 -3.96
N THR A 53 -4.81 7.58 -2.74
CA THR A 53 -4.76 8.67 -1.75
C THR A 53 -3.91 9.84 -2.25
N SER A 54 -2.74 9.54 -2.80
CA SER A 54 -1.82 10.51 -3.41
C SER A 54 -2.42 11.19 -4.65
N THR A 55 -3.18 10.43 -5.45
CA THR A 55 -3.89 10.94 -6.62
C THR A 55 -5.03 11.87 -6.21
N PHE A 56 -5.80 11.50 -5.19
CA PHE A 56 -6.85 12.35 -4.63
C PHE A 56 -6.27 13.63 -4.03
N GLU A 57 -5.16 13.54 -3.27
CA GLU A 57 -4.41 14.70 -2.77
C GLU A 57 -4.04 15.66 -3.91
N TYR A 58 -3.56 15.14 -5.04
CA TYR A 58 -3.19 15.97 -6.19
C TYR A 58 -4.35 16.84 -6.71
N PHE A 59 -5.59 16.36 -6.63
CA PHE A 59 -6.77 17.13 -7.04
C PHE A 59 -7.20 18.15 -6.00
N LEU A 60 -6.95 17.90 -4.71
CA LEU A 60 -7.28 18.84 -3.62
C LEU A 60 -6.29 20.01 -3.54
N ILE A 61 -5.02 19.80 -3.92
CA ILE A 61 -4.01 20.85 -3.87
C ILE A 61 -4.17 21.80 -5.06
N LYS A 62 -4.33 23.11 -4.77
CA LYS A 62 -4.33 24.17 -5.79
C LYS A 62 -3.03 24.13 -6.61
N LYS A 63 -3.11 24.27 -7.94
CA LYS A 63 -1.95 24.22 -8.86
C LYS A 63 -0.75 25.05 -8.39
N LYS A 64 -0.97 26.27 -7.89
CA LYS A 64 0.08 27.16 -7.38
C LYS A 64 0.86 26.64 -6.16
N ASN A 65 0.31 25.66 -5.45
CA ASN A 65 0.90 25.05 -4.25
C ASN A 65 1.49 23.67 -4.55
N LYS A 66 1.48 23.21 -5.80
CA LYS A 66 2.07 21.94 -6.19
C LYS A 66 3.59 22.14 -6.28
N GLY A 67 4.33 21.54 -5.34
CA GLY A 67 5.79 21.53 -5.40
C GLY A 67 6.30 20.82 -6.65
N GLY A 68 7.49 21.21 -7.13
CA GLY A 68 8.05 20.71 -8.38
C GLY A 68 8.25 19.18 -8.44
N ASN A 69 8.40 18.52 -7.28
CA ASN A 69 8.67 17.08 -7.18
C ASN A 69 7.53 16.29 -6.54
N PHE A 70 6.29 16.79 -6.62
CA PHE A 70 5.11 16.16 -6.01
C PHE A 70 5.02 14.66 -6.34
N TRP A 71 4.97 14.30 -7.63
CA TRP A 71 4.78 12.90 -8.04
C TRP A 71 5.98 12.02 -7.73
N PHE A 72 7.19 12.54 -7.85
CA PHE A 72 8.39 11.78 -7.53
C PHE A 72 8.36 11.30 -6.07
N SER A 73 8.05 12.19 -5.14
CA SER A 73 8.01 11.83 -3.71
C SER A 73 6.88 10.85 -3.39
N ARG A 74 5.68 11.05 -3.96
CA ARG A 74 4.53 10.16 -3.73
C ARG A 74 4.78 8.77 -4.29
N ILE A 75 5.32 8.67 -5.51
CA ILE A 75 5.60 7.38 -6.14
C ILE A 75 6.71 6.65 -5.38
N LEU A 76 7.77 7.36 -4.96
CA LEU A 76 8.84 6.77 -4.16
C LEU A 76 8.33 6.26 -2.79
N SER A 77 7.48 7.03 -2.11
CA SER A 77 6.78 6.54 -0.92
C SER A 77 5.91 5.33 -1.23
N ASN A 78 5.13 5.38 -2.31
CA ASN A 78 4.20 4.32 -2.71
C ASN A 78 4.88 2.96 -2.91
N ILE A 79 6.02 2.93 -3.63
CA ILE A 79 6.78 1.70 -3.84
C ILE A 79 7.44 1.18 -2.55
N SER A 80 7.59 2.04 -1.53
CA SER A 80 8.16 1.68 -0.22
C SER A 80 7.10 1.10 0.74
N ILE A 81 5.82 1.43 0.57
CA ILE A 81 4.72 0.97 1.44
C ILE A 81 4.65 -0.55 1.55
N PRO A 82 4.65 -1.35 0.46
CA PRO A 82 4.61 -2.81 0.56
C PRO A 82 5.73 -3.39 1.41
N TRP A 83 6.96 -2.87 1.29
CA TRP A 83 8.09 -3.35 2.07
C TRP A 83 7.94 -3.09 3.56
N LEU A 84 7.30 -1.98 3.93
CA LEU A 84 7.01 -1.70 5.33
C LEU A 84 5.88 -2.54 5.88
N ILE A 85 4.80 -2.72 5.10
CA ILE A 85 3.72 -3.63 5.51
C ILE A 85 4.30 -5.02 5.76
N LEU A 86 5.08 -5.54 4.80
CA LEU A 86 5.77 -6.83 4.93
C LEU A 86 6.63 -6.89 6.20
N THR A 87 7.53 -5.92 6.38
CA THR A 87 8.50 -5.92 7.48
C THR A 87 7.80 -5.83 8.83
N ILE A 88 6.81 -4.94 8.98
CA ILE A 88 6.12 -4.75 10.25
C ILE A 88 5.20 -5.94 10.52
N TRP A 89 4.45 -6.42 9.52
CA TRP A 89 3.53 -7.54 9.67
C TRP A 89 4.21 -8.76 10.29
N TYR A 90 5.39 -9.13 9.78
CA TYR A 90 6.13 -10.30 10.24
C TYR A 90 6.84 -10.15 11.59
N ILE A 91 6.88 -8.96 12.20
CA ILE A 91 7.44 -8.80 13.56
C ILE A 91 6.62 -9.60 14.59
N LEU A 92 5.29 -9.52 14.51
CA LEU A 92 4.43 -10.18 15.48
C LEU A 92 4.61 -11.71 15.47
N PRO A 93 4.51 -12.42 14.32
CA PRO A 93 4.75 -13.85 14.30
C PRO A 93 6.22 -14.23 14.54
N ALA A 94 7.18 -13.36 14.25
CA ALA A 94 8.58 -13.63 14.57
C ALA A 94 8.85 -13.69 16.08
N ILE A 95 8.09 -12.94 16.89
CA ILE A 95 8.23 -12.89 18.36
C ILE A 95 7.34 -13.94 19.04
N PHE A 96 6.11 -14.08 18.58
CA PHE A 96 5.08 -14.86 19.29
C PHE A 96 4.66 -16.15 18.57
N GLY A 97 5.17 -16.42 17.36
CA GLY A 97 4.71 -17.53 16.53
C GLY A 97 3.35 -17.28 15.88
N LYS A 98 2.64 -18.34 15.50
CA LYS A 98 1.30 -18.23 14.88
C LYS A 98 0.34 -17.58 15.88
N ILE A 99 -0.31 -16.50 15.45
CA ILE A 99 -1.36 -15.84 16.24
C ILE A 99 -2.69 -16.50 15.87
N GLU A 100 -3.40 -17.04 16.86
CA GLU A 100 -4.71 -17.70 16.61
C GLU A 100 -5.89 -16.75 16.86
N SER A 101 -5.64 -15.62 17.54
CA SER A 101 -6.69 -14.66 17.88
C SER A 101 -6.93 -13.69 16.74
N VAL A 102 -8.08 -13.83 16.09
CA VAL A 102 -8.59 -12.91 15.05
C VAL A 102 -8.60 -11.46 15.54
N ALA A 103 -8.94 -11.23 16.82
CA ALA A 103 -8.97 -9.89 17.39
C ALA A 103 -7.56 -9.26 17.44
N ILE A 104 -6.53 -10.05 17.78
CA ILE A 104 -5.15 -9.58 17.81
C ILE A 104 -4.65 -9.31 16.39
N GLU A 105 -4.92 -10.22 15.45
CA GLU A 105 -4.55 -10.04 14.04
C GLU A 105 -5.19 -8.79 13.45
N LEU A 106 -6.47 -8.54 13.71
CA LEU A 106 -7.17 -7.36 13.22
C LEU A 106 -6.59 -6.06 13.80
N ILE A 107 -6.36 -6.00 15.11
CA ILE A 107 -5.71 -4.84 15.76
C ILE A 107 -4.33 -4.60 15.15
N TRP A 108 -3.57 -5.67 14.93
CA TRP A 108 -2.25 -5.60 14.32
C TRP A 108 -2.29 -5.12 12.87
N ALA A 109 -3.24 -5.61 12.07
CA ALA A 109 -3.45 -5.18 10.69
C ALA A 109 -3.72 -3.67 10.62
N PHE A 110 -4.65 -3.15 11.43
CA PHE A 110 -4.89 -1.71 11.49
C PHE A 110 -3.67 -0.91 11.93
N PHE A 111 -2.90 -1.42 12.89
CA PHE A 111 -1.67 -0.78 13.34
C PHE A 111 -0.61 -0.74 12.23
N VAL A 112 -0.41 -1.83 11.49
CA VAL A 112 0.51 -1.92 10.34
C VAL A 112 0.10 -0.94 9.25
N VAL A 113 -1.19 -0.90 8.89
CA VAL A 113 -1.72 0.05 7.90
C VAL A 113 -1.51 1.48 8.37
N PHE A 114 -1.82 1.81 9.62
CA PHE A 114 -1.58 3.14 10.18
C PHE A 114 -0.10 3.56 10.13
N LEU A 115 0.82 2.68 10.56
CA LEU A 115 2.25 2.95 10.53
C LEU A 115 2.78 3.12 9.10
N SER A 116 2.30 2.32 8.15
CA SER A 116 2.67 2.48 6.74
C SER A 116 2.25 3.85 6.21
N ALA A 117 1.04 4.32 6.57
CA ALA A 117 0.56 5.65 6.21
C ALA A 117 1.43 6.76 6.83
N PHE A 118 1.70 6.63 8.12
CA PHE A 118 2.53 7.56 8.88
C PHE A 118 3.91 7.70 8.25
N PHE A 119 4.55 6.56 7.93
CA PHE A 119 5.82 6.54 7.23
C PHE A 119 5.71 7.23 5.87
N GLY A 120 4.79 6.79 5.01
CA GLY A 120 4.73 7.28 3.63
C GLY A 120 4.60 8.79 3.57
N ILE A 121 3.74 9.37 4.42
CA ILE A 121 3.50 10.81 4.49
C ILE A 121 4.71 11.57 5.07
N THR A 122 5.41 11.00 6.03
CA THR A 122 6.62 11.63 6.57
C THR A 122 7.77 11.56 5.56
N PHE A 123 7.90 10.41 4.89
CA PHE A 123 8.92 10.16 3.89
C PHE A 123 8.73 11.03 2.65
N GLU A 124 7.50 11.15 2.12
CA GLU A 124 7.24 11.97 0.91
C GLU A 124 7.55 13.45 1.18
N LYS A 125 7.25 13.97 2.39
CA LYS A 125 7.53 15.37 2.76
C LYS A 125 9.02 15.67 2.77
N THR A 126 9.82 14.72 3.23
CA THR A 126 11.29 14.81 3.20
C THR A 126 11.78 14.76 1.76
N VAL A 127 11.28 13.80 0.96
CA VAL A 127 11.69 13.60 -0.43
C VAL A 127 11.25 14.75 -1.35
N GLU A 128 10.13 15.42 -1.07
CA GLU A 128 9.66 16.58 -1.83
C GLU A 128 10.70 17.70 -1.93
N GLN A 129 11.52 17.86 -0.89
CA GLN A 129 12.56 18.88 -0.81
C GLN A 129 13.81 18.50 -1.63
N ALA A 130 13.93 17.24 -2.03
CA ALA A 130 15.03 16.78 -2.86
C ALA A 130 14.91 17.35 -4.29
N LYS A 131 16.03 17.38 -5.02
CA LYS A 131 16.08 17.73 -6.45
C LYS A 131 16.54 16.51 -7.25
N PRO A 132 15.66 15.53 -7.50
CA PRO A 132 16.04 14.29 -8.14
C PRO A 132 16.48 14.53 -9.58
N ARG A 133 17.60 13.90 -9.98
CA ARG A 133 18.02 13.85 -11.39
C ARG A 133 16.98 13.11 -12.22
N MET A 134 16.91 13.43 -13.52
CA MET A 134 16.00 12.76 -14.46
C MET A 134 16.16 11.24 -14.43
N THR A 135 17.39 10.73 -14.33
CA THR A 135 17.67 9.29 -14.22
C THR A 135 16.97 8.67 -13.00
N ALA A 136 17.02 9.32 -11.83
CA ALA A 136 16.35 8.82 -10.64
C ALA A 136 14.82 8.83 -10.79
N GLN A 137 14.26 9.85 -11.44
CA GLN A 137 12.82 9.92 -11.72
C GLN A 137 12.37 8.77 -12.63
N ILE A 138 13.13 8.49 -13.69
CA ILE A 138 12.87 7.39 -14.62
C ILE A 138 12.98 6.05 -13.90
N THR A 139 14.01 5.83 -13.08
CA THR A 139 14.16 4.59 -12.30
C THR A 139 12.96 4.35 -11.39
N VAL A 140 12.55 5.38 -10.62
CA VAL A 140 11.38 5.27 -9.73
C VAL A 140 10.11 4.96 -10.50
N LEU A 141 9.91 5.58 -11.67
CA LEU A 141 8.77 5.30 -12.53
C LEU A 141 8.78 3.85 -13.05
N ILE A 142 9.93 3.35 -13.52
CA ILE A 142 10.07 1.97 -13.99
C ILE A 142 9.74 0.98 -12.86
N VAL A 143 10.30 1.19 -11.66
CA VAL A 143 10.04 0.33 -10.50
C VAL A 143 8.55 0.35 -10.14
N PHE A 144 7.92 1.52 -10.16
CA PHE A 144 6.48 1.64 -9.93
C PHE A 144 5.66 0.83 -10.94
N LEU A 145 5.98 0.92 -12.24
CA LEU A 145 5.30 0.16 -13.29
C LEU A 145 5.51 -1.36 -13.14
N VAL A 146 6.71 -1.79 -12.72
CA VAL A 146 6.99 -3.19 -12.40
C VAL A 146 6.14 -3.67 -11.20
N CYS A 147 6.03 -2.86 -10.14
CA CYS A 147 5.14 -3.16 -9.01
C CYS A 147 3.68 -3.30 -9.47
N VAL A 148 3.17 -2.36 -10.28
CA VAL A 148 1.81 -2.45 -10.84
C VAL A 148 1.63 -3.74 -11.62
N PHE A 149 2.57 -4.07 -12.52
CA PHE A 149 2.52 -5.31 -13.29
C PHE A 149 2.47 -6.54 -12.39
N PHE A 150 3.34 -6.64 -11.38
CA PHE A 150 3.35 -7.79 -10.47
C PHE A 150 2.09 -7.91 -9.63
N PHE A 151 1.62 -6.81 -9.05
CA PHE A 151 0.39 -6.83 -8.25
C PHE A 151 -0.82 -7.28 -9.09
N VAL A 152 -0.95 -6.78 -10.32
CA VAL A 152 -2.02 -7.19 -11.22
C VAL A 152 -1.83 -8.62 -11.68
N ARG A 153 -0.63 -9.00 -12.16
CA ARG A 153 -0.36 -10.33 -12.73
C ARG A 153 -0.57 -11.44 -11.71
N PHE A 154 -0.11 -11.25 -10.48
CA PHE A 154 -0.21 -12.27 -9.44
C PHE A 154 -1.58 -12.33 -8.77
N SER A 155 -2.45 -11.33 -8.97
CA SER A 155 -3.87 -11.43 -8.59
C SER A 155 -4.63 -12.52 -9.36
N PHE A 156 -4.14 -12.92 -10.54
CA PHE A 156 -4.75 -13.98 -11.36
C PHE A 156 -4.01 -15.32 -11.30
N SER A 157 -2.75 -15.32 -10.87
CA SER A 157 -1.94 -16.55 -10.75
C SER A 157 -0.87 -16.32 -9.71
N LYS A 158 -1.15 -16.79 -8.50
CA LYS A 158 -0.22 -16.71 -7.37
C LYS A 158 0.91 -17.72 -7.55
N PRO A 159 2.18 -17.35 -7.30
CA PRO A 159 3.27 -18.30 -7.18
C PRO A 159 3.16 -19.11 -5.87
N TRP A 160 3.91 -20.20 -5.76
CA TRP A 160 3.86 -21.16 -4.63
C TRP A 160 4.62 -20.67 -3.36
N ILE A 161 4.81 -19.37 -3.21
CA ILE A 161 5.61 -18.78 -2.13
C ILE A 161 4.69 -18.34 -0.99
N ASP A 162 5.12 -18.55 0.25
CA ASP A 162 4.34 -18.34 1.48
C ASP A 162 3.61 -16.99 1.56
N VAL A 163 4.20 -15.90 1.08
CA VAL A 163 3.58 -14.56 1.09
C VAL A 163 2.28 -14.50 0.27
N PHE A 164 2.06 -15.45 -0.64
CA PHE A 164 0.87 -15.56 -1.47
C PHE A 164 -0.14 -16.60 -0.97
N ILE A 165 0.17 -17.35 0.08
CA ILE A 165 -0.72 -18.37 0.64
C ILE A 165 -1.67 -17.70 1.63
N ASP A 166 -2.94 -18.06 1.56
CA ASP A 166 -3.91 -17.65 2.57
C ASP A 166 -3.64 -18.41 3.89
N PRO A 167 -3.30 -17.72 4.99
CA PRO A 167 -2.95 -18.35 6.25
C PRO A 167 -4.12 -19.13 6.90
N HIS A 168 -5.37 -18.90 6.49
CA HIS A 168 -6.53 -19.66 6.96
C HIS A 168 -6.75 -20.98 6.22
N THR A 169 -5.98 -21.23 5.16
CA THR A 169 -6.02 -22.49 4.41
C THR A 169 -4.96 -23.51 4.84
N ILE A 170 -4.13 -23.16 5.84
CA ILE A 170 -2.99 -23.96 6.34
C ILE A 170 -3.09 -24.34 7.83
#